data_AF-A0A073J8D9-F1
#
_entry.id   AF-A0A073J8D9-F1
#
_cell.length_a   1.000
_cell.length_b   1.000
_cell.length_c   1.000
_cell.angle_alpha   90.00
_cell.angle_beta   90.00
_cell.angle_gamma   90.00
#
_symmetry.space_group_name_H-M   'P 1'
#
loop_
_entity.id
_entity.type
_entity.pdbx_description
1 polymer ?
#
loop_
_entity_poly.entity_id
_entity_poly.type
_entity_poly.pdbx_seq_one_letter_code
_entity_poly.pdbx_strand_id
1 'polypeptide(L)' 'MSVTDTKFNPSGDPAIHAIKTKANELTAEIENLPPSRRRAVALTQLETASMWAVKAAACGDD' A
#
# COMPACT_ATOMS: atom_id res chain seq x y z
N MET A 1 8.04 1.67 -8.45
CA MET A 1 8.15 2.44 -7.17
C MET A 1 7.46 1.63 -6.08
N SER A 2 7.93 1.67 -4.82
CA SER A 2 7.22 1.06 -3.69
C SER A 2 6.38 2.11 -2.98
N VAL A 3 5.08 1.87 -2.81
CA VAL A 3 4.18 2.78 -2.07
C VAL A 3 4.30 2.63 -0.56
N THR A 4 4.90 1.53 -0.09
CA THR A 4 5.09 1.29 1.35
C THR A 4 6.29 0.38 1.60
N ASP A 5 6.97 0.59 2.74
CA ASP A 5 8.09 -0.25 3.16
C ASP A 5 7.61 -1.50 3.89
N THR A 6 7.76 -2.66 3.24
CA THR A 6 7.40 -3.99 3.74
C THR A 6 8.25 -4.45 4.93
N LYS A 7 9.44 -3.86 5.14
CA LYS A 7 10.35 -4.21 6.23
C LYS A 7 10.05 -3.46 7.52
N PHE A 8 9.39 -2.30 7.43
CA PHE A 8 8.94 -1.55 8.60
C PHE A 8 7.66 -2.18 9.19
N ASN A 9 7.80 -3.26 9.96
CA ASN A 9 6.70 -3.92 10.68
C ASN A 9 7.08 -4.16 12.15
N PRO A 10 7.10 -3.12 12.99
CA PRO A 10 7.57 -3.23 14.38
C PRO A 10 6.69 -4.12 15.26
N SER A 11 5.42 -4.35 14.91
CA SER A 11 4.53 -5.28 15.62
C SER A 11 4.70 -6.74 15.19
N GLY A 12 5.41 -7.01 14.08
CA GLY A 12 5.55 -8.34 13.51
C GLY A 12 4.23 -8.93 12.98
N ASP A 13 3.19 -8.11 12.82
CA ASP A 13 1.86 -8.57 12.45
C ASP A 13 1.85 -9.09 10.99
N PRO A 14 1.48 -10.37 10.76
CA PRO A 14 1.41 -10.93 9.42
C PRO A 14 0.39 -10.20 8.51
N ALA A 15 -0.67 -9.62 9.07
CA ALA A 15 -1.65 -8.84 8.32
C ALA A 15 -1.05 -7.55 7.76
N ILE A 16 -0.28 -6.81 8.57
CA ILE A 16 0.43 -5.59 8.13
C ILE A 16 1.41 -5.92 7.00
N HIS A 17 2.16 -7.01 7.14
CA HIS A 17 3.07 -7.45 6.09
C HIS A 17 2.31 -7.80 4.79
N ALA A 18 1.20 -8.53 4.89
CA ALA A 18 0.38 -8.90 3.75
C ALA A 18 -0.21 -7.67 3.02
N ILE A 19 -0.75 -6.69 3.77
CA ILE A 19 -1.28 -5.44 3.22
C ILE A 19 -0.21 -4.73 2.40
N LYS A 20 0.98 -4.57 2.97
CA LYS A 20 2.10 -3.87 2.32
C LYS A 20 2.58 -4.57 1.07
N THR A 21 2.70 -5.89 1.12
CA THR A 21 3.08 -6.70 -0.05
C THR A 21 2.06 -6.54 -1.18
N LYS A 22 0.75 -6.63 -0.89
CA LYS A 22 -0.30 -6.45 -1.90
C LYS A 22 -0.39 -5.04 -2.46
N ALA A 23 -0.16 -4.02 -1.64
CA ALA A 23 -0.09 -2.63 -2.13
C ALA A 23 1.06 -2.45 -3.12
N ASN A 24 2.23 -3.05 -2.86
CA ASN A 24 3.37 -2.98 -3.77
C ASN A 24 3.17 -3.80 -5.06
N GLU A 25 2.52 -4.97 -4.98
CA GLU A 25 2.14 -5.76 -6.16
C GLU A 25 1.21 -4.95 -7.09
N LEU A 26 0.15 -4.35 -6.55
CA LEU A 26 -0.77 -3.53 -7.34
C LEU A 26 -0.10 -2.26 -7.89
N THR A 27 0.83 -1.66 -7.14
CA THR A 27 1.63 -0.53 -7.62
C THR A 27 2.42 -0.91 -8.88
N ALA A 28 3.05 -2.08 -8.89
CA ALA A 28 3.81 -2.56 -10.05
C ALA A 28 2.91 -2.71 -11.28
N GLU A 29 1.68 -3.23 -11.11
CA GLU A 29 0.71 -3.34 -12.20
C GLU A 29 0.24 -1.97 -12.72
N ILE A 30 0.00 -1.01 -11.83
CA ILE A 30 -0.37 0.35 -12.22
C ILE A 30 0.77 1.04 -12.98
N GLU A 31 2.02 0.78 -12.63
CA GLU A 31 3.18 1.35 -13.32
C GLU A 31 3.37 0.85 -14.74
N ASN A 32 2.90 -0.37 -15.06
CA ASN A 32 2.89 -0.91 -16.42
C ASN A 32 1.93 -0.15 -17.35
N LEU A 33 1.01 0.64 -16.81
CA LEU A 33 0.07 1.45 -17.60
C LEU A 33 0.76 2.70 -18.19
N PRO A 34 0.30 3.19 -19.35
CA PRO A 34 0.80 4.43 -19.93
C PRO A 34 0.72 5.60 -18.94
N PRO A 35 1.76 6.47 -18.90
CA PRO A 35 1.73 7.68 -18.08
C PRO A 35 0.49 8.51 -18.39
N SER A 36 -0.33 8.75 -17.37
CA SER A 36 -1.56 9.51 -17.51
C SER A 36 -1.98 10.06 -16.16
N ARG A 37 -2.86 11.08 -16.18
CA ARG A 37 -3.48 11.60 -14.95
C ARG A 37 -4.18 10.50 -14.15
N ARG A 38 -4.84 9.56 -14.82
CA ARG A 38 -5.54 8.44 -14.15
C ARG A 38 -4.57 7.51 -13.43
N ARG A 39 -3.45 7.17 -14.07
CA ARG A 39 -2.38 6.39 -13.44
C ARG A 39 -1.83 7.10 -12.20
N ALA A 40 -1.51 8.39 -12.32
CA ALA A 40 -1.00 9.16 -11.18
C ALA A 40 -1.99 9.19 -10.01
N VAL A 41 -3.27 9.43 -10.29
CA VAL A 41 -4.34 9.39 -9.27
C VAL A 41 -4.45 8.01 -8.63
N ALA A 42 -4.41 6.93 -9.42
CA ALA A 42 -4.48 5.58 -8.89
C ALA A 42 -3.33 5.27 -7.91
N LEU A 43 -2.09 5.67 -8.24
CA LEU A 43 -0.94 5.50 -7.37
C LEU A 43 -1.10 6.27 -6.05
N THR A 44 -1.50 7.55 -6.11
CA THR A 44 -1.73 8.37 -4.90
C THR A 44 -2.83 7.81 -4.00
N GLN A 45 -3.93 7.33 -4.59
CA GLN A 45 -5.02 6.74 -3.83
C GLN A 45 -4.62 5.40 -3.21
N LEU A 46 -3.83 4.59 -3.92
CA LEU A 46 -3.31 3.33 -3.40
C LEU A 46 -2.37 3.55 -2.22
N GLU A 47 -1.48 4.54 -2.29
CA GLU A 47 -0.61 4.91 -1.18
C GLU A 47 -1.42 5.32 0.06
N THR A 48 -2.43 6.16 -0.13
CA THR A 48 -3.34 6.59 0.93
C THR A 48 -4.09 5.40 1.56
N ALA A 49 -4.67 4.54 0.71
CA ALA A 49 -5.40 3.35 1.16
C ALA A 49 -4.49 2.37 1.91
N SER A 50 -3.26 2.15 1.42
CA SER A 50 -2.28 1.28 2.08
C SER A 50 -1.92 1.79 3.48
N MET A 51 -1.78 3.11 3.66
CA MET A 51 -1.46 3.70 4.97
C MET A 51 -2.59 3.50 5.98
N TRP A 52 -3.84 3.77 5.58
CA TRP A 52 -4.99 3.58 6.45
C TRP A 52 -5.27 2.11 6.78
N ALA A 53 -5.10 1.19 5.81
CA ALA A 53 -5.25 -0.24 6.06
C ALA A 53 -4.23 -0.76 7.08
N VAL A 54 -2.97 -0.31 7.00
CA VAL A 54 -1.95 -0.64 8.02
C VAL A 54 -2.34 -0.09 9.39
N LYS A 55 -2.88 1.13 9.45
CA LYS A 55 -3.31 1.74 10.70
C LYS A 55 -4.48 0.99 11.33
N ALA A 56 -5.49 0.60 10.53
CA ALA A 56 -6.61 -0.20 10.99
C ALA A 56 -6.15 -1.56 11.56
N ALA A 57 -5.20 -2.22 10.89
CA ALA A 57 -4.63 -3.48 11.38
C ALA A 57 -3.80 -3.29 12.67
N ALA A 58 -3.06 -2.19 12.80
CA ALA A 58 -2.17 -1.95 13.93
C ALA A 58 -2.89 -1.47 15.20
N CYS A 59 -3.92 -0.63 15.06
CA CYS A 59 -4.56 0.04 16.18
C CYS A 59 -5.93 -0.57 16.54
N GLY A 60 -6.57 -1.30 15.61
CA GLY A 60 -8.01 -1.53 15.65
C GLY A 60 -8.78 -0.23 15.35
N ASP A 61 -9.89 -0.32 14.64
CA ASP A 61 -10.83 0.78 14.48
C ASP A 61 -11.99 0.55 15.48
N ASP A 62 -11.74 0.86 16.76
CA ASP A 62 -12.76 1.01 17.81
C ASP A 62 -13.08 2.49 18.05
#